data_AF-A0A150WMK0-F1
#
_entry.id   AF-A0A150WMK0-F1
#
_cell.length_a   1.000
_cell.length_b   1.000
_cell.length_c   1.000
_cell.angle_alpha   90.00
_cell.angle_beta   90.00
_cell.angle_gamma   90.00
#
_symmetry.space_group_name_H-M   'P 1'
#
loop_
_entity.id
_entity.type
_entity.pdbx_description
1 polymer ?
#
loop_
_entity_poly.entity_id
_entity_poly.type
_entity_poly.pdbx_seq_one_letter_code
_entity_poly.pdbx_strand_id
1 'polypeptide(L)'
;MKTSSTSFWATTVFCCLTFLVFGWYSIENPSVSRGIASSPEEAVINQFTTLQLRMRGFDDPVKSKDGMTCSCQFGTDNGVLKFEDPEACGPERNYLESSLKAMKTIDPQGYYTAGRDYSKTAEILPRKCALFIMRRFWKDRARTPQERLNEDIEFNRTAPPDKQREIKDISEYKPDPHLYSKCAPNSSGTPERYGHKACVTEPYVNLVYNSLIDVADCLGVPAKFIAPKLSNESGLHLNAFGLVNDGGIGQFTKQALDDVVQNYDNFKGRITNSDKASCKRLRSIPGAVPKNSKDIMTADANRCHSISVPPNPLRSLIYYGVFYHATKRNSDNAYARKTDSKIDDFKSTETLLKEAGLSGIDQDKIREMMFVMAYNAGPARPSSILREWLKKRIEEAKLCPAARPCPVKAADFNMNYWPTKPQMQAKYGNARAKLISDSKNGAPLTLAEYIFAYKDNLYIAAVRAQARVLDQQLGEGTCTQPKFLEM
;
A
#
# COMPACT_ATOMS: atom_id res chain seq x y z
N MET A 1 -25.75 60.95 32.93
CA MET A 1 -26.02 61.40 31.54
C MET A 1 -26.05 60.19 30.63
N LYS A 2 -27.08 60.10 29.79
CA LYS A 2 -27.48 58.95 28.97
C LYS A 2 -26.80 58.99 27.60
N THR A 3 -26.32 57.85 27.12
CA THR A 3 -26.27 57.39 25.71
C THR A 3 -26.19 55.85 25.74
N SER A 4 -27.32 55.15 25.82
CA SER A 4 -28.08 54.57 24.70
C SER A 4 -27.38 53.41 23.98
N SER A 5 -27.53 52.22 24.55
CA SER A 5 -27.22 50.91 23.97
C SER A 5 -28.40 50.38 23.15
N THR A 6 -28.36 50.55 21.83
CA THR A 6 -29.33 49.94 20.89
C THR A 6 -28.65 49.73 19.54
N SER A 7 -28.27 48.48 19.22
CA SER A 7 -28.26 47.88 17.86
C SER A 7 -27.32 46.68 17.68
N PHE A 8 -27.23 45.75 18.65
CA PHE A 8 -26.51 44.48 18.42
C PHE A 8 -27.35 43.21 18.59
N TRP A 9 -28.60 43.33 19.05
CA TRP A 9 -29.47 42.18 19.35
C TRP A 9 -30.74 42.06 18.48
N ALA A 10 -30.87 42.88 17.43
CA ALA A 10 -32.06 42.87 16.56
C ALA A 10 -31.88 42.09 15.24
N THR A 11 -30.68 41.61 14.90
CA THR A 11 -30.41 41.04 13.57
C THR A 11 -30.14 39.53 13.56
N THR A 12 -30.01 38.88 14.72
CA THR A 12 -29.62 37.45 14.80
C THR A 12 -30.78 36.50 15.08
N VAL A 13 -31.97 37.00 15.41
CA VAL A 13 -33.14 36.16 15.78
C VAL A 13 -34.14 35.96 14.63
N PHE A 14 -34.02 36.70 13.52
CA PHE A 14 -35.02 36.68 12.44
C PHE A 14 -34.77 35.71 11.27
N CYS A 15 -33.65 34.97 11.27
CA CYS A 15 -33.37 33.95 10.24
C CYS A 15 -33.71 32.51 10.67
N CYS A 16 -34.26 32.29 11.86
CA CYS A 16 -34.57 30.94 12.38
C CYS A 16 -36.04 30.51 12.25
N LEU A 17 -36.90 31.24 11.52
CA LEU A 17 -38.35 31.03 11.59
C LEU A 17 -39.12 31.06 10.26
N THR A 18 -38.50 30.65 9.14
CA THR A 18 -39.19 30.54 7.83
C THR A 18 -38.94 29.26 7.03
N PHE A 19 -38.44 28.17 7.62
CA PHE A 19 -38.26 26.89 6.91
C PHE A 19 -38.85 25.66 7.62
N LEU A 20 -39.99 25.83 8.28
CA LEU A 20 -40.86 24.71 8.62
C LEU A 20 -42.25 24.96 8.05
N VAL A 21 -42.77 23.93 7.38
CA VAL A 21 -44.13 23.74 6.84
C VAL A 21 -44.32 24.09 5.35
N PHE A 22 -44.24 23.05 4.52
CA PHE A 22 -45.01 22.68 3.30
C PHE A 22 -44.04 22.04 2.27
N GLY A 23 -43.86 20.73 2.22
CA GLY A 23 -44.75 19.73 1.61
C GLY A 23 -43.84 18.65 0.99
N TRP A 24 -43.75 17.46 1.60
CA TRP A 24 -44.34 16.23 1.06
C TRP A 24 -44.21 16.09 -0.45
N TYR A 25 -43.04 15.62 -0.89
CA TYR A 25 -42.95 14.75 -2.07
C TYR A 25 -42.76 13.32 -1.57
N SER A 26 -43.83 12.55 -1.67
CA SER A 26 -43.79 11.10 -1.67
C SER A 26 -43.07 10.66 -2.94
N ILE A 27 -41.85 10.14 -2.80
CA ILE A 27 -41.25 9.31 -3.85
C ILE A 27 -41.65 7.89 -3.51
N GLU A 28 -42.65 7.39 -4.23
CA GLU A 28 -43.04 5.99 -4.20
C GLU A 28 -41.82 5.13 -4.59
N ASN A 29 -41.45 4.22 -3.70
CA ASN A 29 -40.50 3.15 -3.99
C ASN A 29 -41.14 2.18 -4.99
N PRO A 30 -40.56 1.94 -6.18
CA PRO A 30 -40.83 0.68 -6.84
C PRO A 30 -40.13 -0.41 -6.03
N SER A 31 -40.93 -1.25 -5.38
CA SER A 31 -40.48 -2.51 -4.81
C SER A 31 -39.90 -3.40 -5.91
N VAL A 32 -38.58 -3.32 -6.11
CA VAL A 32 -37.84 -4.30 -6.88
C VAL A 32 -36.96 -5.06 -5.91
N SER A 33 -37.36 -6.29 -5.58
CA SER A 33 -36.48 -7.29 -5.01
C SER A 33 -35.30 -7.51 -5.97
N ARG A 34 -34.17 -6.86 -5.70
CA ARG A 34 -32.90 -7.13 -6.38
C ARG A 34 -31.97 -7.81 -5.39
N GLY A 35 -31.58 -9.03 -5.76
CA GLY A 35 -30.47 -9.71 -5.13
C GLY A 35 -29.25 -8.80 -5.05
N ILE A 36 -28.46 -9.04 -4.01
CA ILE A 36 -27.23 -8.34 -3.66
C ILE A 36 -26.39 -8.17 -4.94
N ALA A 37 -26.38 -6.95 -5.48
CA ALA A 37 -25.50 -6.59 -6.59
C ALA A 37 -24.09 -6.53 -6.01
N SER A 38 -23.25 -7.49 -6.39
CA SER A 38 -21.82 -7.48 -6.10
C SER A 38 -21.21 -6.18 -6.62
N SER A 39 -20.42 -5.48 -5.81
CA SER A 39 -19.79 -4.23 -6.25
C SER A 39 -18.82 -4.47 -7.43
N PRO A 40 -18.50 -3.46 -8.26
CA PRO A 40 -17.48 -3.60 -9.31
C PRO A 40 -16.14 -4.15 -8.78
N GLU A 41 -15.78 -3.84 -7.54
CA GLU A 41 -14.61 -4.38 -6.85
C GLU A 41 -14.75 -5.87 -6.51
N GLU A 42 -15.95 -6.34 -6.16
CA GLU A 42 -16.23 -7.75 -5.89
C GLU A 42 -16.22 -8.59 -7.19
N ALA A 43 -16.66 -8.01 -8.31
CA ALA A 43 -16.51 -8.61 -9.64
C ALA A 43 -15.03 -8.77 -10.05
N VAL A 44 -14.19 -7.77 -9.77
CA VAL A 44 -12.73 -7.84 -9.98
C VAL A 44 -12.08 -8.87 -9.06
N ILE A 45 -12.52 -8.96 -7.80
CA ILE A 45 -12.04 -9.96 -6.82
C ILE A 45 -12.37 -11.39 -7.27
N ASN A 46 -13.59 -11.63 -7.77
CA ASN A 46 -14.01 -12.94 -8.25
C ASN A 46 -13.28 -13.33 -9.54
N GLN A 47 -13.04 -12.37 -10.45
CA GLN A 47 -12.26 -12.62 -11.67
C GLN A 47 -10.77 -12.89 -11.40
N PHE A 48 -10.16 -12.24 -10.39
CA PHE A 48 -8.80 -12.53 -9.94
C PHE A 48 -8.63 -13.99 -9.51
N THR A 49 -9.64 -14.52 -8.81
CA THR A 49 -9.67 -15.92 -8.35
C THR A 49 -9.76 -16.87 -9.55
N THR A 50 -10.56 -16.53 -10.56
CA THR A 50 -10.72 -17.33 -11.80
C THR A 50 -9.46 -17.31 -12.69
N LEU A 51 -8.78 -16.17 -12.81
CA LEU A 51 -7.51 -16.05 -13.54
C LEU A 51 -6.39 -16.86 -12.88
N GLN A 52 -6.30 -16.84 -11.54
CA GLN A 52 -5.36 -17.67 -10.80
C GLN A 52 -5.61 -19.17 -10.99
N LEU A 53 -6.87 -19.59 -11.13
CA LEU A 53 -7.22 -20.98 -11.41
C LEU A 53 -6.86 -21.39 -12.86
N ARG A 54 -7.02 -20.50 -13.85
CA ARG A 54 -6.57 -20.77 -15.24
C ARG A 54 -5.05 -20.85 -15.38
N MET A 55 -4.31 -20.04 -14.62
CA MET A 55 -2.83 -20.08 -14.61
C MET A 55 -2.25 -21.36 -13.99
N ARG A 56 -3.04 -22.16 -13.26
CA ARG A 56 -2.62 -23.47 -12.75
C ARG A 56 -2.57 -24.57 -13.82
N GLY A 57 -3.08 -24.32 -15.03
CA GLY A 57 -3.07 -25.27 -16.14
C GLY A 57 -1.79 -25.28 -16.98
N PHE A 58 -0.80 -24.43 -16.66
CA PHE A 58 0.49 -24.41 -17.33
C PHE A 58 1.58 -24.91 -16.38
N ASP A 59 1.85 -26.22 -16.47
CA ASP A 59 3.00 -26.87 -15.83
C ASP A 59 4.31 -26.39 -16.49
N ASP A 60 4.91 -25.34 -15.95
CA ASP A 60 6.35 -25.09 -16.09
C ASP A 60 6.94 -24.73 -14.71
N PRO A 61 7.65 -25.65 -14.02
CA PRO A 61 8.12 -25.46 -12.65
C PRO A 61 9.22 -24.40 -12.50
N VAL A 62 9.69 -23.78 -13.59
CA VAL A 62 10.91 -22.98 -13.58
C VAL A 62 10.67 -21.59 -14.16
N LYS A 63 9.82 -20.73 -13.55
CA LYS A 63 9.91 -19.25 -13.75
C LYS A 63 9.06 -18.30 -12.91
N SER A 64 8.34 -18.68 -11.86
CA SER A 64 7.63 -17.67 -11.03
C SER A 64 8.46 -17.19 -9.83
N LYS A 65 9.57 -16.47 -10.06
CA LYS A 65 10.34 -15.87 -8.95
C LYS A 65 9.72 -14.58 -8.37
N ASP A 66 8.78 -13.94 -9.06
CA ASP A 66 8.27 -12.61 -8.66
C ASP A 66 6.74 -12.52 -8.45
N GLY A 67 6.03 -13.64 -8.51
CA GLY A 67 4.59 -13.66 -8.21
C GLY A 67 4.32 -13.75 -6.71
N MET A 68 3.96 -12.66 -6.05
CA MET A 68 3.26 -12.74 -4.75
C MET A 68 1.82 -13.25 -4.96
N THR A 69 1.67 -14.47 -5.50
CA THR A 69 0.41 -15.20 -5.42
C THR A 69 0.46 -16.00 -4.13
N CYS A 70 -0.47 -15.71 -3.24
CA CYS A 70 -0.58 -16.35 -1.94
C CYS A 70 -1.20 -17.75 -2.09
N SER A 71 -0.55 -18.63 -2.86
CA SER A 71 -0.96 -20.01 -3.12
C SER A 71 -0.43 -20.99 -2.06
N CYS A 72 -0.45 -20.60 -0.78
CA CYS A 72 0.09 -21.42 0.31
C CYS A 72 -0.85 -22.61 0.60
N GLN A 73 -0.49 -23.82 0.16
CA GLN A 73 -1.11 -25.07 0.62
C GLN A 73 -0.52 -25.53 1.97
N PHE A 74 -1.31 -26.26 2.76
CA PHE A 74 -0.95 -26.78 4.10
C PHE A 74 -0.60 -28.27 4.00
N GLY A 75 0.50 -28.69 4.61
CA GLY A 75 0.94 -30.09 4.68
C GLY A 75 1.94 -30.30 5.83
N THR A 76 2.50 -31.50 5.97
CA THR A 76 3.43 -31.90 7.05
C THR A 76 4.91 -32.01 6.64
N ASP A 77 5.23 -31.80 5.36
CA ASP A 77 6.59 -31.94 4.82
C ASP A 77 7.31 -30.60 4.66
N ASN A 78 8.64 -30.61 4.47
CA ASN A 78 9.50 -29.44 4.22
C ASN A 78 8.79 -28.37 3.37
N GLY A 79 8.29 -27.30 4.01
CA GLY A 79 7.34 -26.38 3.39
C GLY A 79 6.18 -25.92 4.29
N VAL A 80 6.00 -26.55 5.47
CA VAL A 80 4.98 -26.14 6.45
C VAL A 80 5.35 -24.85 7.16
N LEU A 81 4.50 -23.83 7.06
CA LEU A 81 4.58 -22.66 7.94
C LEU A 81 4.05 -23.03 9.33
N LYS A 82 4.97 -23.16 10.28
CA LYS A 82 4.66 -23.31 11.71
C LYS A 82 4.83 -21.98 12.43
N PHE A 83 3.93 -21.73 13.38
CA PHE A 83 4.13 -20.71 14.40
C PHE A 83 5.37 -21.07 15.23
N GLU A 84 6.06 -20.05 15.72
CA GLU A 84 7.14 -20.26 16.68
C GLU A 84 6.57 -20.50 18.08
N ASP A 85 7.26 -21.35 18.83
CA ASP A 85 7.02 -21.55 20.25
C ASP A 85 7.75 -20.46 21.04
N PRO A 86 7.07 -19.69 21.91
CA PRO A 86 7.74 -18.78 22.82
C PRO A 86 8.94 -19.43 23.52
N GLU A 87 8.81 -20.64 24.06
CA GLU A 87 9.88 -21.27 24.84
C GLU A 87 11.15 -21.50 24.02
N ALA A 88 11.02 -21.70 22.70
CA ALA A 88 12.13 -21.90 21.78
C ALA A 88 12.79 -20.59 21.28
N CYS A 89 12.11 -19.46 21.40
CA CYS A 89 12.56 -18.17 20.85
C CYS A 89 13.60 -17.44 21.72
N GLY A 90 13.70 -17.78 23.01
CA GLY A 90 14.54 -17.08 23.98
C GLY A 90 14.00 -15.71 24.41
N PRO A 91 14.49 -15.17 25.54
CA PRO A 91 13.93 -13.97 26.17
C PRO A 91 14.02 -12.71 25.30
N GLU A 92 15.08 -12.57 24.50
CA GLU A 92 15.29 -11.41 23.63
C GLU A 92 14.25 -11.26 22.52
N ARG A 93 13.65 -12.37 22.08
CA ARG A 93 12.61 -12.38 21.03
C ARG A 93 11.20 -12.41 21.60
N ASN A 94 11.04 -12.88 22.83
CA ASN A 94 9.75 -12.97 23.52
C ASN A 94 9.33 -11.69 24.25
N TYR A 95 10.03 -10.59 24.05
CA TYR A 95 9.73 -9.34 24.77
C TYR A 95 8.31 -8.80 24.52
N LEU A 96 7.62 -9.20 23.44
CA LEU A 96 6.22 -8.86 23.19
C LEU A 96 5.22 -9.72 23.96
N GLU A 97 5.63 -10.84 24.55
CA GLU A 97 4.71 -11.77 25.22
C GLU A 97 3.95 -11.10 26.38
N SER A 98 4.65 -10.30 27.19
CA SER A 98 4.05 -9.53 28.27
C SER A 98 3.02 -8.52 27.73
N SER A 99 3.33 -7.85 26.61
CA SER A 99 2.40 -6.94 25.95
C SER A 99 1.20 -7.66 25.32
N LEU A 100 1.38 -8.86 24.78
CA LEU A 100 0.29 -9.69 24.27
C LEU A 100 -0.63 -10.18 25.41
N LYS A 101 -0.06 -10.49 26.58
CA LYS A 101 -0.84 -10.76 27.80
C LYS A 101 -1.63 -9.52 28.22
N ALA A 102 -1.03 -8.34 28.21
CA ALA A 102 -1.73 -7.07 28.49
C ALA A 102 -2.86 -6.79 27.49
N MET A 103 -2.69 -7.18 26.22
CA MET A 103 -3.74 -7.06 25.21
C MET A 103 -4.98 -7.91 25.58
N LYS A 104 -4.80 -9.10 26.17
CA LYS A 104 -5.93 -9.93 26.63
C LYS A 104 -6.74 -9.26 27.75
N THR A 105 -6.11 -8.44 28.58
CA THR A 105 -6.81 -7.68 29.64
C THR A 105 -7.75 -6.63 29.05
N ILE A 106 -7.36 -5.98 27.94
CA ILE A 106 -8.17 -4.96 27.27
C ILE A 106 -9.10 -5.53 26.18
N ASP A 107 -8.86 -6.77 25.75
CA ASP A 107 -9.68 -7.56 24.82
C ASP A 107 -10.07 -8.90 25.48
N PRO A 108 -10.94 -8.88 26.51
CA PRO A 108 -11.29 -10.10 27.26
C PRO A 108 -12.04 -11.13 26.42
N GLN A 109 -12.65 -10.69 25.31
CA GLN A 109 -13.34 -11.57 24.36
C GLN A 109 -12.37 -12.24 23.37
N GLY A 110 -11.08 -11.87 23.41
CA GLY A 110 -10.02 -12.50 22.62
C GLY A 110 -10.13 -12.23 21.12
N TYR A 111 -10.84 -11.19 20.69
CA TYR A 111 -11.06 -10.92 19.26
C TYR A 111 -9.79 -10.73 18.46
N TYR A 112 -8.72 -10.25 19.07
CA TYR A 112 -7.48 -9.96 18.37
C TYR A 112 -6.42 -11.03 18.63
N THR A 113 -6.26 -11.52 19.85
CA THR A 113 -5.17 -12.47 20.16
C THR A 113 -5.57 -13.94 19.97
N ALA A 114 -6.86 -14.26 19.90
CA ALA A 114 -7.34 -15.62 19.66
C ALA A 114 -7.59 -15.90 18.16
N GLY A 115 -7.72 -17.19 17.82
CA GLY A 115 -8.22 -17.60 16.51
C GLY A 115 -9.66 -17.13 16.31
N ARG A 116 -10.01 -16.76 15.08
CA ARG A 116 -11.40 -16.48 14.69
C ARG A 116 -11.95 -17.62 13.85
N ASP A 117 -13.27 -17.72 13.78
CA ASP A 117 -13.93 -18.55 12.78
C ASP A 117 -13.77 -17.91 11.39
N TYR A 118 -12.69 -18.29 10.71
CA TYR A 118 -12.34 -17.75 9.40
C TYR A 118 -13.28 -18.24 8.28
N SER A 119 -14.13 -19.23 8.53
CA SER A 119 -15.14 -19.67 7.55
C SER A 119 -16.25 -18.63 7.35
N LYS A 120 -16.46 -17.74 8.34
CA LYS A 120 -17.51 -16.71 8.34
C LYS A 120 -17.01 -15.32 7.99
N THR A 121 -15.69 -15.14 7.92
CA THR A 121 -15.10 -13.92 7.40
C THR A 121 -14.82 -14.18 5.94
N ALA A 122 -15.35 -13.37 5.02
CA ALA A 122 -14.90 -13.43 3.63
C ALA A 122 -13.37 -13.26 3.66
N GLU A 123 -12.62 -14.34 3.45
CA GLU A 123 -11.17 -14.31 3.56
C GLU A 123 -10.62 -13.48 2.39
N ILE A 124 -10.51 -12.18 2.61
CA ILE A 124 -9.89 -11.27 1.65
C ILE A 124 -8.38 -11.55 1.61
N LEU A 125 -7.78 -11.96 2.74
CA LEU A 125 -6.39 -12.43 2.85
C LEU A 125 -6.38 -13.66 3.79
N PRO A 126 -5.84 -14.83 3.42
CA PRO A 126 -5.73 -15.94 4.36
C PRO A 126 -4.79 -15.60 5.53
N ARG A 127 -5.14 -15.95 6.78
CA ARG A 127 -4.27 -15.75 7.97
C ARG A 127 -2.85 -16.27 7.77
N LYS A 128 -2.78 -17.36 7.02
CA LYS A 128 -1.59 -18.11 6.67
C LYS A 128 -0.61 -17.30 5.81
N CYS A 129 -1.13 -16.37 5.01
CA CYS A 129 -0.31 -15.38 4.32
C CYS A 129 0.34 -14.39 5.29
N ALA A 130 -0.36 -13.96 6.35
CA ALA A 130 0.25 -13.08 7.35
C ALA A 130 1.43 -13.77 8.04
N LEU A 131 1.27 -15.04 8.44
CA LEU A 131 2.36 -15.86 8.98
C LEU A 131 3.53 -15.98 7.99
N PHE A 132 3.24 -16.31 6.72
CA PHE A 132 4.25 -16.39 5.67
C PHE A 132 5.02 -15.07 5.51
N ILE A 133 4.31 -13.95 5.41
CA ILE A 133 4.87 -12.61 5.24
C ILE A 133 5.80 -12.29 6.41
N MET A 134 5.33 -12.46 7.65
CA MET A 134 6.12 -12.16 8.85
C MET A 134 7.40 -13.00 8.90
N ARG A 135 7.30 -14.32 8.61
CA ARG A 135 8.44 -15.23 8.62
C ARG A 135 9.41 -15.00 7.48
N ARG A 136 8.91 -14.79 6.27
CA ARG A 136 9.73 -14.51 5.09
C ARG A 136 10.47 -13.21 5.27
N PHE A 137 9.78 -12.18 5.73
CA PHE A 137 10.40 -10.88 5.93
C PHE A 137 11.58 -10.98 6.90
N TRP A 138 11.49 -11.73 8.01
CA TRP A 138 12.67 -12.00 8.85
C TRP A 138 13.82 -12.73 8.19
N LYS A 139 13.52 -13.72 7.35
CA LYS A 139 14.54 -14.49 6.65
C LYS A 139 15.27 -13.61 5.63
N ASP A 140 14.53 -12.72 4.99
CA ASP A 140 15.03 -11.85 3.93
C ASP A 140 15.64 -10.55 4.47
N ARG A 141 15.22 -10.11 5.67
CA ARG A 141 15.44 -8.79 6.24
C ARG A 141 15.65 -8.95 7.76
N ALA A 142 16.77 -8.45 8.30
CA ALA A 142 17.19 -8.47 9.72
C ALA A 142 18.23 -9.53 10.11
N ARG A 143 19.02 -10.06 9.17
CA ARG A 143 20.01 -11.09 9.51
C ARG A 143 21.04 -10.58 10.53
N THR A 144 21.30 -11.37 11.56
CA THR A 144 22.40 -11.11 12.50
C THR A 144 23.74 -11.22 11.77
N PRO A 145 24.82 -10.60 12.28
CA PRO A 145 26.16 -10.79 11.73
C PRO A 145 26.53 -12.27 11.55
N GLN A 146 26.21 -13.11 12.54
CA GLN A 146 26.43 -14.56 12.48
C GLN A 146 25.58 -15.25 11.41
N GLU A 147 24.29 -14.90 11.29
CA GLU A 147 23.40 -15.45 10.24
C GLU A 147 23.94 -15.10 8.84
N ARG A 148 24.43 -13.88 8.62
CA ARG A 148 25.01 -13.45 7.35
C ARG A 148 26.30 -14.21 7.02
N LEU A 149 27.19 -14.35 8.00
CA LEU A 149 28.42 -15.13 7.87
C LEU A 149 28.10 -16.58 7.46
N ASN A 150 27.17 -17.23 8.17
CA ASN A 150 26.80 -18.62 7.89
C ASN A 150 26.20 -18.78 6.49
N GLU A 151 25.39 -17.82 6.03
CA GLU A 151 24.83 -17.83 4.68
C GLU A 151 25.87 -17.62 3.58
N ASP A 152 26.84 -16.74 3.80
CA ASP A 152 27.92 -16.54 2.82
C ASP A 152 28.81 -17.79 2.73
N ILE A 153 29.08 -18.44 3.86
CA ILE A 153 29.77 -19.74 3.90
C ILE A 153 28.98 -20.79 3.10
N GLU A 154 27.68 -20.92 3.36
CA GLU A 154 26.83 -21.91 2.69
C GLU A 154 26.67 -21.61 1.19
N PHE A 155 26.55 -20.34 0.84
CA PHE A 155 26.53 -19.91 -0.56
C PHE A 155 27.84 -20.28 -1.27
N ASN A 156 28.99 -20.06 -0.64
CA ASN A 156 30.30 -20.38 -1.22
C ASN A 156 30.55 -21.88 -1.39
N ARG A 157 29.91 -22.74 -0.59
CA ARG A 157 29.97 -24.20 -0.76
C ARG A 157 29.38 -24.68 -2.08
N THR A 158 28.42 -23.94 -2.64
CA THR A 158 27.66 -24.34 -3.84
C THR A 158 27.89 -23.41 -5.04
N ALA A 159 28.42 -22.20 -4.82
CA ALA A 159 28.70 -21.25 -5.89
C ALA A 159 30.00 -21.59 -6.65
N PRO A 160 30.04 -21.41 -7.99
CA PRO A 160 31.28 -21.52 -8.75
C PRO A 160 32.29 -20.45 -8.30
N PRO A 161 33.61 -20.68 -8.47
CA PRO A 161 34.66 -19.81 -7.94
C PRO A 161 34.51 -18.33 -8.30
N ASP A 162 34.03 -18.00 -9.50
CA ASP A 162 33.83 -16.62 -9.98
C ASP A 162 32.60 -15.93 -9.38
N LYS A 163 31.79 -16.65 -8.62
CA LYS A 163 30.58 -16.16 -7.94
C LYS A 163 30.68 -16.18 -6.43
N GLN A 164 31.74 -16.75 -5.84
CA GLN A 164 31.88 -16.82 -4.40
C GLN A 164 31.92 -15.41 -3.78
N ARG A 165 31.31 -15.28 -2.60
CA ARG A 165 31.31 -14.06 -1.78
C ARG A 165 32.55 -14.03 -0.90
N GLU A 166 33.03 -12.85 -0.57
CA GLU A 166 34.07 -12.69 0.43
C GLU A 166 33.53 -13.08 1.81
N ILE A 167 34.21 -14.00 2.51
CA ILE A 167 33.93 -14.33 3.91
C ILE A 167 34.74 -13.36 4.77
N LYS A 168 34.05 -12.48 5.48
CA LYS A 168 34.66 -11.45 6.32
C LYS A 168 34.75 -11.90 7.77
N ASP A 169 35.52 -11.19 8.59
CA ASP A 169 35.41 -11.35 10.03
C ASP A 169 33.99 -10.97 10.50
N ILE A 170 33.48 -11.65 11.55
CA ILE A 170 32.13 -11.39 12.06
C ILE A 170 31.92 -9.93 12.47
N SER A 171 32.98 -9.26 12.95
CA SER A 171 32.95 -7.83 13.32
C SER A 171 32.75 -6.90 12.13
N GLU A 172 33.06 -7.35 10.92
CA GLU A 172 32.88 -6.59 9.68
C GLU A 172 31.45 -6.72 9.11
N TYR A 173 30.72 -7.77 9.52
CA TYR A 173 29.31 -7.90 9.21
C TYR A 173 28.52 -6.89 10.02
N LYS A 174 28.20 -5.74 9.40
CA LYS A 174 27.32 -4.75 10.01
C LYS A 174 25.99 -5.43 10.38
N PRO A 175 25.49 -5.28 11.62
CA PRO A 175 24.13 -5.67 11.98
C PRO A 175 23.18 -5.10 10.93
N ASP A 176 22.18 -5.86 10.51
CA ASP A 176 21.14 -5.29 9.65
C ASP A 176 20.51 -4.12 10.39
N PRO A 177 20.83 -2.88 9.99
CA PRO A 177 20.78 -1.83 10.97
C PRO A 177 19.32 -1.43 11.23
N HIS A 178 18.36 -1.75 10.35
CA HIS A 178 17.07 -1.05 10.46
C HIS A 178 15.90 -1.87 10.02
N LEU A 179 15.38 -2.68 10.94
CA LEU A 179 14.03 -3.19 10.78
C LEU A 179 13.24 -3.24 12.06
N TYR A 180 13.86 -3.42 13.23
CA TYR A 180 13.11 -3.62 14.47
C TYR A 180 13.67 -2.80 15.61
N SER A 181 12.74 -2.29 16.41
CA SER A 181 13.05 -1.59 17.64
C SER A 181 12.12 -2.05 18.75
N LYS A 182 12.57 -1.90 19.98
CA LYS A 182 11.79 -2.13 21.19
C LYS A 182 11.64 -0.80 21.91
N CYS A 183 10.44 -0.55 22.43
CA CYS A 183 10.20 0.59 23.31
C CYS A 183 9.84 0.09 24.70
N ALA A 184 10.00 0.97 25.69
CA ALA A 184 9.44 0.73 27.00
C ALA A 184 7.91 0.50 26.89
N PRO A 185 7.31 -0.31 27.79
CA PRO A 185 5.89 -0.65 27.74
C PRO A 185 4.91 0.54 27.75
N ASN A 186 5.34 1.70 28.26
CA ASN A 186 4.51 2.90 28.39
C ASN A 186 4.47 3.78 27.12
N SER A 187 4.89 3.27 25.97
CA SER A 187 4.92 3.98 24.68
C SER A 187 5.72 5.29 24.66
N SER A 188 6.57 5.51 25.67
CA SER A 188 7.41 6.70 25.81
C SER A 188 8.89 6.35 25.77
N GLY A 189 9.73 7.36 25.55
CA GLY A 189 11.18 7.23 25.57
C GLY A 189 11.79 7.00 24.18
N THR A 190 13.07 6.64 24.18
CA THR A 190 13.86 6.39 22.98
C THR A 190 13.77 4.90 22.64
N PRO A 191 13.46 4.52 21.39
CA PRO A 191 13.46 3.12 20.99
C PRO A 191 14.86 2.54 21.16
N GLU A 192 14.94 1.41 21.84
CA GLU A 192 16.08 0.51 21.75
C GLU A 192 16.10 -0.05 20.33
N ARG A 193 17.10 0.33 19.56
CA ARG A 193 17.22 -0.05 18.15
C ARG A 193 18.00 -1.35 18.03
N TYR A 194 17.79 -2.01 16.90
CA TYR A 194 18.57 -3.16 16.42
C TYR A 194 18.23 -4.45 17.15
N GLY A 195 18.29 -5.59 16.46
CA GLY A 195 18.29 -6.92 17.08
C GLY A 195 16.95 -7.44 17.65
N HIS A 196 15.94 -6.59 17.84
CA HIS A 196 14.67 -7.00 18.47
C HIS A 196 13.69 -7.68 17.52
N LYS A 197 14.09 -8.79 16.88
CA LYS A 197 13.12 -9.64 16.17
C LYS A 197 12.17 -10.24 17.19
N ALA A 198 10.87 -9.95 17.10
CA ALA A 198 9.87 -10.61 17.95
C ALA A 198 9.88 -12.15 17.74
N CYS A 199 9.05 -12.89 18.47
CA CYS A 199 8.74 -14.29 18.18
C CYS A 199 7.38 -14.34 17.47
N VAL A 200 7.26 -15.00 16.31
CA VAL A 200 6.09 -15.08 15.44
C VAL A 200 5.22 -16.24 15.93
N THR A 201 4.67 -16.00 17.11
CA THR A 201 3.76 -16.88 17.81
C THR A 201 2.35 -16.74 17.24
N GLU A 202 1.49 -17.73 17.47
CA GLU A 202 0.09 -17.66 17.03
C GLU A 202 -0.65 -16.42 17.57
N PRO A 203 -0.55 -16.05 18.88
CA PRO A 203 -1.21 -14.85 19.38
C PRO A 203 -0.73 -13.56 18.70
N TYR A 204 0.55 -13.48 18.33
CA TYR A 204 1.08 -12.30 17.63
C TYR A 204 0.54 -12.22 16.20
N VAL A 205 0.57 -13.32 15.45
CA VAL A 205 0.00 -13.37 14.09
C VAL A 205 -1.49 -13.07 14.12
N ASN A 206 -2.23 -13.65 15.07
CA ASN A 206 -3.65 -13.37 15.25
C ASN A 206 -3.87 -11.87 15.52
N LEU A 207 -3.11 -11.26 16.44
CA LEU A 207 -3.24 -9.84 16.76
C LEU A 207 -3.10 -8.98 15.51
N VAL A 208 -2.05 -9.19 14.72
CA VAL A 208 -1.82 -8.41 13.49
C VAL A 208 -2.88 -8.69 12.43
N TYR A 209 -3.16 -9.95 12.15
CA TYR A 209 -4.11 -10.36 11.12
C TYR A 209 -5.52 -9.87 11.42
N ASN A 210 -6.02 -10.13 12.63
CA ASN A 210 -7.36 -9.75 13.05
C ASN A 210 -7.52 -8.22 13.08
N SER A 211 -6.47 -7.49 13.46
CA SER A 211 -6.45 -6.03 13.38
C SER A 211 -6.54 -5.53 11.94
N LEU A 212 -5.79 -6.15 11.01
CA LEU A 212 -5.81 -5.78 9.60
C LEU A 212 -7.20 -5.99 8.99
N ILE A 213 -7.84 -7.13 9.26
CA ILE A 213 -9.17 -7.45 8.75
C ILE A 213 -10.24 -6.49 9.32
N ASP A 214 -10.20 -6.20 10.62
CA ASP A 214 -11.18 -5.29 11.22
C ASP A 214 -11.03 -3.85 10.73
N VAL A 215 -9.79 -3.36 10.59
CA VAL A 215 -9.56 -2.03 10.04
C VAL A 215 -9.98 -1.96 8.57
N ALA A 216 -9.62 -2.98 7.78
CA ALA A 216 -9.98 -3.06 6.36
C ALA A 216 -11.50 -3.05 6.16
N ASP A 217 -12.23 -3.91 6.88
CA ASP A 217 -13.69 -3.93 6.79
C ASP A 217 -14.30 -2.62 7.32
N CYS A 218 -13.87 -2.16 8.50
CA CYS A 218 -14.44 -0.98 9.13
C CYS A 218 -14.31 0.27 8.24
N LEU A 219 -13.14 0.49 7.67
CA LEU A 219 -12.86 1.67 6.84
C LEU A 219 -13.16 1.45 5.36
N GLY A 220 -13.60 0.26 4.95
CA GLY A 220 -13.86 -0.06 3.54
C GLY A 220 -12.59 0.00 2.69
N VAL A 221 -11.49 -0.52 3.22
CA VAL A 221 -10.21 -0.61 2.50
C VAL A 221 -9.97 -2.04 2.05
N PRO A 222 -9.67 -2.31 0.76
CA PRO A 222 -9.45 -3.68 0.29
C PRO A 222 -8.19 -4.30 0.93
N ALA A 223 -8.34 -5.30 1.79
CA ALA A 223 -7.17 -5.92 2.46
C ALA A 223 -6.17 -6.55 1.46
N LYS A 224 -6.64 -7.08 0.32
CA LYS A 224 -5.78 -7.56 -0.79
C LYS A 224 -4.84 -6.48 -1.34
N PHE A 225 -5.26 -5.22 -1.26
CA PHE A 225 -4.45 -4.09 -1.71
C PHE A 225 -3.42 -3.67 -0.65
N ILE A 226 -3.85 -3.65 0.61
CA ILE A 226 -3.01 -3.20 1.74
C ILE A 226 -1.90 -4.22 2.03
N ALA A 227 -2.22 -5.51 2.05
CA ALA A 227 -1.33 -6.54 2.56
C ALA A 227 0.03 -6.63 1.83
N PRO A 228 0.11 -6.56 0.49
CA PRO A 228 1.40 -6.56 -0.21
C PRO A 228 2.25 -5.33 0.10
N LYS A 229 1.62 -4.19 0.41
CA LYS A 229 2.32 -2.97 0.83
C LYS A 229 2.90 -3.15 2.22
N LEU A 230 2.08 -3.53 3.20
CA LEU A 230 2.55 -3.78 4.56
C LEU A 230 3.59 -4.90 4.63
N SER A 231 3.45 -5.92 3.78
CA SER A 231 4.44 -7.00 3.63
C SER A 231 5.82 -6.48 3.23
N ASN A 232 5.87 -5.42 2.42
CA ASN A 232 7.14 -4.85 2.00
C ASN A 232 7.67 -3.84 3.02
N GLU A 233 6.79 -3.01 3.59
CA GLU A 233 7.19 -1.95 4.52
C GLU A 233 7.70 -2.54 5.84
N SER A 234 6.92 -3.43 6.46
CA SER A 234 7.20 -3.93 7.80
C SER A 234 7.26 -5.45 7.88
N GLY A 235 6.91 -6.16 6.81
CA GLY A 235 6.64 -7.59 6.90
C GLY A 235 5.50 -7.91 7.86
N LEU A 236 4.55 -6.99 8.05
CA LEU A 236 3.50 -7.06 9.07
C LEU A 236 4.00 -7.08 10.53
N HIS A 237 5.25 -6.72 10.78
CA HIS A 237 5.77 -6.65 12.15
C HIS A 237 5.42 -5.32 12.81
N LEU A 238 4.82 -5.39 14.00
CA LEU A 238 4.39 -4.20 14.75
C LEU A 238 5.55 -3.34 15.23
N ASN A 239 6.68 -3.99 15.51
CA ASN A 239 7.88 -3.37 16.03
C ASN A 239 8.81 -2.86 14.92
N ALA A 240 8.31 -2.83 13.68
CA ALA A 240 9.10 -2.40 12.54
C ALA A 240 9.53 -0.93 12.69
N PHE A 241 10.81 -0.64 12.46
CA PHE A 241 11.38 0.69 12.65
C PHE A 241 12.50 1.00 11.64
N GLY A 242 12.20 1.90 10.71
CA GLY A 242 13.06 2.28 9.61
C GLY A 242 14.20 3.24 9.96
N LEU A 243 15.11 3.41 9.00
CA LEU A 243 16.29 4.29 9.04
C LEU A 243 15.96 5.73 9.42
N VAL A 244 14.89 6.27 8.81
CA VAL A 244 14.46 7.66 8.95
C VAL A 244 13.33 7.81 9.97
N ASN A 245 13.28 6.87 10.93
CA ASN A 245 12.30 6.80 12.01
C ASN A 245 10.87 6.56 11.52
N ASP A 246 10.75 5.70 10.52
CA ASP A 246 9.48 5.19 10.03
C ASP A 246 9.00 4.10 10.98
N GLY A 247 7.87 4.31 11.65
CA GLY A 247 7.43 3.44 12.75
C GLY A 247 6.21 2.59 12.43
N GLY A 248 6.21 1.35 12.93
CA GLY A 248 5.04 0.49 13.00
C GLY A 248 4.78 -0.30 11.72
N ILE A 249 3.64 -0.99 11.68
CA ILE A 249 3.25 -1.83 10.53
C ILE A 249 3.17 -1.01 9.24
N GLY A 250 2.70 0.24 9.32
CA GLY A 250 2.61 1.14 8.17
C GLY A 250 3.92 1.83 7.77
N GLN A 251 4.98 1.72 8.57
CA GLN A 251 6.24 2.47 8.41
C GLN A 251 6.00 3.96 8.09
N PHE A 252 5.23 4.66 8.93
CA PHE A 252 4.89 6.04 8.64
C PHE A 252 6.05 6.99 8.88
N THR A 253 6.43 7.70 7.82
CA THR A 253 7.26 8.91 7.90
C THR A 253 6.50 10.02 8.61
N LYS A 254 7.21 11.08 9.02
CA LYS A 254 6.55 12.30 9.53
C LYS A 254 5.52 12.85 8.54
N GLN A 255 5.89 12.97 7.27
CA GLN A 255 5.01 13.52 6.23
C GLN A 255 3.74 12.68 6.09
N ALA A 256 3.86 11.35 6.10
CA ALA A 256 2.70 10.47 5.99
C ALA A 256 1.78 10.59 7.21
N LEU A 257 2.32 10.78 8.42
CA LEU A 257 1.50 11.07 9.60
C LEU A 257 0.83 12.44 9.53
N ASP A 258 1.51 13.46 8.99
CA ASP A 258 0.90 14.78 8.78
C ASP A 258 -0.29 14.67 7.81
N ASP A 259 -0.16 13.87 6.75
CA ASP A 259 -1.27 13.58 5.84
C ASP A 259 -2.42 12.84 6.56
N VAL A 260 -2.12 11.92 7.48
CA VAL A 260 -3.13 11.27 8.33
C VAL A 260 -3.84 12.30 9.19
N VAL A 261 -3.10 13.18 9.88
CA VAL A 261 -3.65 14.25 10.75
C VAL A 261 -4.63 15.14 9.99
N GLN A 262 -4.22 15.63 8.82
CA GLN A 262 -5.04 16.52 7.99
C GLN A 262 -6.36 15.87 7.54
N ASN A 263 -6.38 14.54 7.47
CA ASN A 263 -7.53 13.80 6.99
C ASN A 263 -8.35 13.15 8.11
N TYR A 264 -7.78 12.97 9.28
CA TYR A 264 -8.33 12.13 10.34
C TYR A 264 -9.76 12.53 10.73
N ASP A 265 -10.03 13.82 10.93
CA ASP A 265 -11.34 14.28 11.36
C ASP A 265 -12.46 14.00 10.34
N ASN A 266 -12.13 13.90 9.04
CA ASN A 266 -13.07 13.50 8.00
C ASN A 266 -13.36 11.99 7.99
N PHE A 267 -12.43 11.18 8.49
CA PHE A 267 -12.55 9.71 8.48
C PHE A 267 -12.98 9.13 9.82
N LYS A 268 -12.70 9.81 10.95
CA LYS A 268 -13.04 9.29 12.28
C LYS A 268 -14.52 8.97 12.42
N GLY A 269 -15.39 9.78 11.80
CA GLY A 269 -16.84 9.56 11.77
C GLY A 269 -17.24 8.20 11.18
N ARG A 270 -16.48 7.70 10.20
CA ARG A 270 -16.70 6.36 9.60
C ARG A 270 -16.43 5.25 10.59
N ILE A 271 -15.50 5.46 11.54
CA ILE A 271 -15.25 4.52 12.61
C ILE A 271 -16.28 4.73 13.72
N THR A 272 -16.46 5.95 14.22
CA THR A 272 -17.28 6.23 15.43
C THR A 272 -18.76 5.95 15.22
N ASN A 273 -19.30 6.23 14.03
CA ASN A 273 -20.73 6.19 13.76
C ASN A 273 -21.16 4.91 13.03
N SER A 274 -20.21 4.03 12.67
CA SER A 274 -20.52 2.81 11.93
C SER A 274 -21.07 1.71 12.83
N ASP A 275 -22.06 1.00 12.31
CA ASP A 275 -22.68 -0.15 12.95
C ASP A 275 -21.98 -1.48 12.67
N LYS A 276 -20.98 -1.49 11.79
CA LYS A 276 -20.20 -2.69 11.48
C LYS A 276 -19.59 -3.27 12.76
N ALA A 277 -19.66 -4.59 12.89
CA ALA A 277 -19.09 -5.31 14.03
C ALA A 277 -17.58 -5.05 14.17
N SER A 278 -16.86 -4.96 13.05
CA SER A 278 -15.45 -4.57 13.00
C SER A 278 -15.20 -3.20 13.64
N CYS A 279 -15.95 -2.17 13.25
CA CYS A 279 -15.83 -0.84 13.85
C CYS A 279 -16.18 -0.83 15.35
N LYS A 280 -17.22 -1.56 15.77
CA LYS A 280 -17.58 -1.72 17.18
C LYS A 280 -16.42 -2.30 18.00
N ARG A 281 -15.75 -3.34 17.50
CA ARG A 281 -14.55 -3.93 18.11
C ARG A 281 -13.34 -3.00 18.11
N LEU A 282 -13.16 -2.15 17.10
CA LEU A 282 -12.06 -1.18 17.11
C LEU A 282 -12.26 -0.13 18.21
N ARG A 283 -13.50 0.34 18.39
CA ARG A 283 -13.86 1.35 19.40
C ARG A 283 -13.79 0.81 20.84
N SER A 284 -13.97 -0.49 21.02
CA SER A 284 -13.90 -1.11 22.35
C SER A 284 -12.48 -1.21 22.91
N ILE A 285 -11.45 -1.06 22.08
CA ILE A 285 -10.05 -1.09 22.53
C ILE A 285 -9.58 0.33 22.89
N PRO A 286 -9.25 0.61 24.16
CA PRO A 286 -8.81 1.94 24.58
C PRO A 286 -7.59 2.42 23.78
N GLY A 287 -7.69 3.63 23.22
CA GLY A 287 -6.61 4.27 22.49
C GLY A 287 -6.36 3.74 21.07
N ALA A 288 -7.05 2.68 20.62
CA ALA A 288 -6.93 2.19 19.24
C ALA A 288 -7.38 3.26 18.24
N VAL A 289 -8.55 3.86 18.47
CA VAL A 289 -9.09 4.99 17.69
C VAL A 289 -8.73 6.30 18.40
N PRO A 290 -7.87 7.17 17.81
CA PRO A 290 -7.60 8.50 18.36
C PRO A 290 -8.89 9.32 18.54
N LYS A 291 -9.00 10.14 19.60
CA LYS A 291 -10.23 10.94 19.80
C LYS A 291 -10.30 12.08 18.79
N ASN A 292 -9.15 12.64 18.44
CA ASN A 292 -9.01 13.71 17.45
C ASN A 292 -7.64 13.66 16.78
N SER A 293 -7.46 14.50 15.76
CA SER A 293 -6.22 14.58 14.97
C SER A 293 -4.98 14.96 15.79
N LYS A 294 -5.13 15.70 16.90
CA LYS A 294 -4.00 16.11 17.76
C LYS A 294 -3.41 14.94 18.58
N ASP A 295 -4.17 13.86 18.75
CA ASP A 295 -3.69 12.66 19.45
C ASP A 295 -2.71 11.84 18.57
N ILE A 296 -2.55 12.20 17.30
CA ILE A 296 -1.61 11.57 16.36
C ILE A 296 -0.26 12.28 16.47
N MET A 297 0.72 11.62 17.08
CA MET A 297 1.98 12.23 17.51
C MET A 297 2.99 12.39 16.35
N THR A 298 2.69 13.24 15.35
CA THR A 298 3.55 13.39 14.16
C THR A 298 4.94 13.95 14.47
N ALA A 299 5.06 14.76 15.54
CA ALA A 299 6.33 15.32 16.01
C ALA A 299 7.18 14.34 16.84
N ASP A 300 6.64 13.20 17.28
CA ASP A 300 7.40 12.21 18.04
C ASP A 300 8.36 11.44 17.14
N ALA A 301 9.61 11.88 17.09
CA ALA A 301 10.67 11.26 16.31
C ALA A 301 11.03 9.83 16.79
N ASN A 302 10.66 9.46 18.01
CA ASN A 302 10.96 8.15 18.60
C ASN A 302 9.90 7.10 18.24
N ARG A 303 8.71 7.51 17.79
CA ARG A 303 7.60 6.67 17.31
C ARG A 303 7.22 5.49 18.20
N CYS A 304 7.53 5.52 19.50
CA CYS A 304 7.17 4.44 20.40
C CYS A 304 5.65 4.20 20.44
N HIS A 305 4.86 5.25 20.27
CA HIS A 305 3.41 5.19 20.12
C HIS A 305 2.91 4.40 18.89
N SER A 306 3.78 4.11 17.92
CA SER A 306 3.47 3.38 16.67
C SER A 306 4.05 1.95 16.65
N ILE A 307 4.96 1.61 17.57
CA ILE A 307 5.61 0.29 17.63
C ILE A 307 5.40 -0.48 18.93
N SER A 308 4.80 0.11 19.96
CA SER A 308 4.53 -0.54 21.25
C SER A 308 3.08 -0.97 21.41
N VAL A 309 2.85 -2.09 22.12
CA VAL A 309 1.53 -2.65 22.41
C VAL A 309 1.22 -2.46 23.90
N PRO A 310 -0.03 -2.13 24.28
CA PRO A 310 -1.15 -1.66 23.44
C PRO A 310 -1.04 -0.15 23.10
N PRO A 311 -1.80 0.40 22.12
CA PRO A 311 -2.87 -0.22 21.34
C PRO A 311 -2.45 -0.61 19.90
N ASN A 312 -1.16 -0.68 19.60
CA ASN A 312 -0.72 -1.23 18.32
C ASN A 312 -0.98 -2.74 18.27
N PRO A 313 -1.21 -3.33 17.08
CA PRO A 313 -1.12 -2.73 15.75
C PRO A 313 -2.36 -1.94 15.29
N LEU A 314 -3.48 -1.99 16.04
CA LEU A 314 -4.75 -1.39 15.64
C LEU A 314 -4.62 0.08 15.26
N ARG A 315 -3.96 0.88 16.12
CA ARG A 315 -3.74 2.31 15.88
C ARG A 315 -2.95 2.57 14.59
N SER A 316 -1.81 1.91 14.41
CA SER A 316 -1.00 2.02 13.19
C SER A 316 -1.80 1.63 11.94
N LEU A 317 -2.62 0.59 12.01
CA LEU A 317 -3.47 0.18 10.89
C LEU A 317 -4.61 1.17 10.62
N ILE A 318 -5.21 1.78 11.65
CA ILE A 318 -6.19 2.87 11.48
C ILE A 318 -5.55 4.06 10.76
N TYR A 319 -4.33 4.45 11.13
CA TYR A 319 -3.56 5.48 10.41
C TYR A 319 -3.41 5.09 8.93
N TYR A 320 -3.13 3.82 8.66
CA TYR A 320 -3.06 3.32 7.28
C TYR A 320 -4.37 3.42 6.54
N GLY A 321 -5.49 3.06 7.14
CA GLY A 321 -6.79 3.18 6.49
C GLY A 321 -7.15 4.63 6.15
N VAL A 322 -6.81 5.58 7.03
CA VAL A 322 -6.97 7.02 6.75
C VAL A 322 -6.03 7.47 5.63
N PHE A 323 -4.76 7.09 5.72
CA PHE A 323 -3.74 7.39 4.70
C PHE A 323 -4.11 6.83 3.33
N TYR A 324 -4.67 5.62 3.27
CA TYR A 324 -5.15 4.98 2.05
C TYR A 324 -6.19 5.86 1.35
N HIS A 325 -7.24 6.27 2.08
CA HIS A 325 -8.31 7.06 1.49
C HIS A 325 -7.85 8.47 1.10
N ALA A 326 -6.99 9.09 1.91
CA ALA A 326 -6.36 10.36 1.57
C ALA A 326 -5.55 10.24 0.27
N THR A 327 -4.70 9.22 0.18
CA THR A 327 -3.87 8.94 -1.01
C THR A 327 -4.73 8.68 -2.24
N LYS A 328 -5.79 7.86 -2.11
CA LYS A 328 -6.72 7.55 -3.20
C LYS A 328 -7.39 8.82 -3.72
N ARG A 329 -8.00 9.61 -2.83
CA ARG A 329 -8.64 10.88 -3.19
C ARG A 329 -7.66 11.83 -3.87
N ASN A 330 -6.46 11.98 -3.33
CA ASN A 330 -5.45 12.87 -3.91
C ASN A 330 -4.96 12.38 -5.28
N SER A 331 -4.84 11.05 -5.48
CA SER A 331 -4.50 10.44 -6.76
C SER A 331 -5.62 10.67 -7.79
N ASP A 332 -6.87 10.44 -7.40
CA ASP A 332 -8.05 10.67 -8.24
C ASP A 332 -8.14 12.14 -8.66
N ASN A 333 -7.93 13.07 -7.72
CA ASN A 333 -7.88 14.51 -8.01
C ASN A 333 -6.72 14.87 -8.94
N ALA A 334 -5.55 14.26 -8.78
CA ALA A 334 -4.39 14.51 -9.64
C ALA A 334 -4.60 13.97 -11.06
N TYR A 335 -5.33 12.85 -11.21
CA TYR A 335 -5.74 12.31 -12.50
C TYR A 335 -6.78 13.21 -13.18
N ALA A 336 -7.83 13.61 -12.45
CA ALA A 336 -8.96 14.42 -12.92
C ALA A 336 -8.66 15.92 -13.04
N ARG A 337 -7.41 16.33 -12.75
CA ARG A 337 -7.00 17.73 -12.81
C ARG A 337 -7.23 18.31 -14.21
N LYS A 338 -7.96 19.43 -14.28
CA LYS A 338 -8.29 20.13 -15.54
C LYS A 338 -7.39 21.32 -15.84
N THR A 339 -6.78 21.92 -14.82
CA THR A 339 -5.94 23.11 -14.95
C THR A 339 -4.74 23.04 -14.00
N ASP A 340 -3.64 23.68 -14.38
CA ASP A 340 -2.49 23.93 -13.53
C ASP A 340 -1.99 25.35 -13.74
N SER A 341 -2.09 26.22 -12.72
CA SER A 341 -1.68 27.62 -12.81
C SER A 341 -0.18 27.81 -13.04
N LYS A 342 0.62 26.74 -12.93
CA LYS A 342 2.06 26.76 -13.20
C LYS A 342 2.42 26.31 -14.62
N ILE A 343 1.43 25.90 -15.43
CA ILE A 343 1.64 25.31 -16.75
C ILE A 343 0.58 25.90 -17.70
N ASP A 344 0.98 26.89 -18.50
CA ASP A 344 0.07 27.64 -19.39
C ASP A 344 -0.63 26.76 -20.44
N ASP A 345 0.02 25.67 -20.87
CA ASP A 345 -0.46 24.70 -21.85
C ASP A 345 -1.01 23.41 -21.20
N PHE A 346 -1.46 23.49 -19.94
CA PHE A 346 -1.91 22.31 -19.22
C PHE A 346 -3.08 21.63 -19.93
N LYS A 347 -2.87 20.36 -20.32
CA LYS A 347 -3.93 19.47 -20.80
C LYS A 347 -4.26 18.42 -19.75
N SER A 348 -5.55 18.19 -19.55
CA SER A 348 -6.02 17.14 -18.64
C SER A 348 -5.63 15.75 -19.14
N THR A 349 -5.55 14.78 -18.23
CA THR A 349 -5.26 13.38 -18.59
C THR A 349 -6.28 12.84 -19.59
N GLU A 350 -7.56 13.18 -19.41
CA GLU A 350 -8.66 12.78 -20.30
C GLU A 350 -8.51 13.39 -21.70
N THR A 351 -8.19 14.68 -21.79
CA THR A 351 -7.92 15.37 -23.06
C THR A 351 -6.76 14.69 -23.79
N LEU A 352 -5.68 14.41 -23.07
CA LEU A 352 -4.49 13.77 -23.63
C LEU A 352 -4.76 12.32 -24.07
N LEU A 353 -5.56 11.56 -23.31
CA LEU A 353 -6.00 10.21 -23.73
C LEU A 353 -6.79 10.28 -25.03
N LYS A 354 -7.73 11.23 -25.16
CA LYS A 354 -8.52 11.42 -26.38
C LYS A 354 -7.62 11.81 -27.57
N GLU A 355 -6.73 12.78 -27.39
CA GLU A 355 -5.79 13.23 -28.43
C GLU A 355 -4.82 12.12 -28.85
N ALA A 356 -4.46 11.21 -27.94
CA ALA A 356 -3.64 10.05 -28.21
C ALA A 356 -4.40 8.87 -28.85
N GLY A 357 -5.71 9.00 -29.13
CA GLY A 357 -6.54 7.91 -29.67
C GLY A 357 -6.91 6.83 -28.65
N LEU A 358 -6.76 7.12 -27.35
CA LEU A 358 -6.91 6.16 -26.24
C LEU A 358 -8.20 6.36 -25.43
N SER A 359 -9.22 7.00 -26.00
CA SER A 359 -10.49 7.28 -25.30
C SER A 359 -11.29 6.01 -24.93
N GLY A 360 -11.04 4.89 -25.61
CA GLY A 360 -11.69 3.60 -25.34
C GLY A 360 -11.05 2.77 -24.23
N ILE A 361 -9.92 3.20 -23.65
CA ILE A 361 -9.28 2.48 -22.53
C ILE A 361 -10.12 2.68 -21.26
N ASP A 362 -10.21 1.62 -20.45
CA ASP A 362 -10.79 1.67 -19.12
C ASP A 362 -10.03 2.66 -18.21
N GLN A 363 -10.61 3.84 -18.04
CA GLN A 363 -10.03 4.90 -17.22
C GLN A 363 -10.06 4.58 -15.73
N ASP A 364 -10.97 3.73 -15.25
CA ASP A 364 -11.00 3.32 -13.85
C ASP A 364 -9.78 2.48 -13.52
N LYS A 365 -9.36 1.60 -14.44
CA LYS A 365 -8.13 0.82 -14.30
C LYS A 365 -6.87 1.68 -14.32
N ILE A 366 -6.83 2.72 -15.18
CA ILE A 366 -5.73 3.69 -15.15
C ILE A 366 -5.70 4.44 -13.81
N ARG A 367 -6.85 4.91 -13.32
CA ARG A 367 -6.96 5.56 -11.99
C ARG A 367 -6.46 4.63 -10.87
N GLU A 368 -6.87 3.37 -10.90
CA GLU A 368 -6.43 2.34 -9.95
C GLU A 368 -4.90 2.16 -10.01
N MET A 369 -4.32 2.12 -11.21
CA MET A 369 -2.87 2.04 -11.41
C MET A 369 -2.16 3.29 -10.85
N MET A 370 -2.67 4.50 -11.13
CA MET A 370 -2.10 5.73 -10.58
C MET A 370 -2.11 5.69 -9.05
N PHE A 371 -3.20 5.20 -8.46
CA PHE A 371 -3.32 5.06 -7.01
C PHE A 371 -2.36 4.01 -6.43
N VAL A 372 -2.20 2.84 -7.08
CA VAL A 372 -1.21 1.83 -6.68
C VAL A 372 0.18 2.47 -6.58
N MET A 373 0.56 3.24 -7.60
CA MET A 373 1.87 3.88 -7.73
C MET A 373 2.06 5.10 -6.82
N ALA A 374 0.98 5.82 -6.53
CA ALA A 374 0.97 7.01 -5.68
C ALA A 374 1.55 6.76 -4.28
N TYR A 375 1.47 5.52 -3.79
CA TYR A 375 1.90 5.17 -2.45
C TYR A 375 3.40 5.39 -2.22
N ASN A 376 4.25 5.01 -3.17
CA ASN A 376 5.71 5.22 -3.07
C ASN A 376 6.14 6.56 -3.68
N ALA A 377 5.38 7.06 -4.65
CA ALA A 377 5.78 8.19 -5.48
C ALA A 377 5.16 9.54 -5.06
N GLY A 378 4.14 9.49 -4.21
CA GLY A 378 3.21 10.60 -3.93
C GLY A 378 2.05 10.65 -4.95
N PRO A 379 0.85 11.13 -4.54
CA PRO A 379 -0.37 11.07 -5.36
C PRO A 379 -0.33 11.85 -6.68
N ALA A 380 0.40 12.97 -6.73
CA ALA A 380 0.46 13.79 -7.94
C ALA A 380 1.35 13.20 -9.04
N ARG A 381 2.35 12.40 -8.65
CA ARG A 381 3.47 12.04 -9.51
C ARG A 381 3.10 11.04 -10.61
N PRO A 382 2.37 9.94 -10.35
CA PRO A 382 1.95 9.01 -11.39
C PRO A 382 1.13 9.70 -12.49
N SER A 383 0.14 10.50 -12.12
CA SER A 383 -0.70 11.23 -13.09
C SER A 383 0.11 12.25 -13.91
N SER A 384 1.12 12.89 -13.31
CA SER A 384 2.04 13.75 -14.06
C SER A 384 2.86 12.96 -15.09
N ILE A 385 3.39 11.79 -14.71
CA ILE A 385 4.17 10.93 -15.61
C ILE A 385 3.30 10.44 -16.77
N LEU A 386 2.05 10.05 -16.48
CA LEU A 386 1.09 9.62 -17.49
C LEU A 386 0.80 10.74 -18.50
N ARG A 387 0.58 11.98 -18.05
CA ARG A 387 0.33 13.11 -18.96
C ARG A 387 1.52 13.39 -19.88
N GLU A 388 2.73 13.37 -19.33
CA GLU A 388 3.94 13.59 -20.14
C GLU A 388 4.16 12.47 -21.17
N TRP A 389 3.86 11.22 -20.81
CA TRP A 389 3.84 10.12 -21.77
C TRP A 389 2.85 10.36 -22.91
N LEU A 390 1.62 10.76 -22.58
CA LEU A 390 0.57 11.00 -23.58
C LEU A 390 0.94 12.15 -24.52
N LYS A 391 1.51 13.25 -24.00
CA LYS A 391 2.00 14.37 -24.84
C LYS A 391 3.00 13.88 -25.89
N LYS A 392 3.99 13.09 -25.45
CA LYS A 392 4.99 12.53 -26.35
C LYS A 392 4.36 11.59 -27.40
N ARG A 393 3.44 10.73 -26.98
CA ARG A 393 2.69 9.84 -27.88
C ARG A 393 1.94 10.63 -28.96
N ILE A 394 1.32 11.75 -28.59
CA ILE A 394 0.62 12.65 -29.52
C ILE A 394 1.58 13.31 -30.51
N GLU A 395 2.76 13.75 -30.05
CA GLU A 395 3.80 14.33 -30.91
C GLU A 395 4.31 13.31 -31.93
N GLU A 396 4.59 12.09 -31.49
CA GLU A 396 5.04 11.00 -32.35
C GLU A 396 3.97 10.61 -33.37
N ALA A 397 2.70 10.51 -32.95
CA ALA A 397 1.59 10.20 -33.85
C ALA A 397 1.47 11.20 -35.02
N LYS A 398 1.84 12.48 -34.81
CA LYS A 398 1.87 13.49 -35.87
C LYS A 398 2.99 13.26 -36.90
N LEU A 399 4.07 12.60 -36.50
CA LEU A 399 5.21 12.32 -37.36
C LEU A 399 5.01 11.04 -38.20
N CYS A 400 3.92 10.30 -37.94
CA CYS A 400 3.64 9.02 -38.58
C CYS A 400 2.51 9.16 -39.61
N PRO A 401 2.67 8.63 -40.84
CA PRO A 401 1.58 8.61 -41.81
C PRO A 401 0.40 7.80 -41.28
N ALA A 402 -0.84 8.27 -41.48
CA ALA A 402 -2.06 7.59 -41.04
C ALA A 402 -2.21 6.14 -41.55
N ALA A 403 -1.52 5.78 -42.65
CA ALA A 403 -1.50 4.44 -43.22
C ALA A 403 -0.53 3.47 -42.51
N ARG A 404 0.36 3.97 -41.65
CA ARG A 404 1.36 3.18 -40.93
C ARG A 404 1.75 3.89 -39.63
N PRO A 405 0.95 3.75 -38.56
CA PRO A 405 1.31 4.31 -37.27
C PRO A 405 2.68 3.77 -36.85
N CYS A 406 3.48 4.66 -36.27
CA CYS A 406 4.82 4.25 -35.90
C CYS A 406 4.71 3.25 -34.74
N PRO A 407 5.32 2.06 -34.88
CA PRO A 407 5.54 1.22 -33.72
C PRO A 407 6.34 2.03 -32.70
N VAL A 408 5.88 2.06 -31.45
CA VAL A 408 6.56 2.76 -30.38
C VAL A 408 7.98 2.18 -30.26
N LYS A 409 9.01 2.99 -30.51
CA LYS A 409 10.41 2.54 -30.51
C LYS A 409 11.07 2.79 -29.17
N ALA A 410 12.14 2.07 -28.92
CA ALA A 410 13.04 2.33 -27.79
C ALA A 410 13.47 3.82 -27.64
N ALA A 411 13.78 4.49 -28.77
CA ALA A 411 14.22 5.89 -28.78
C ALA A 411 13.12 6.89 -28.33
N ASP A 412 11.86 6.53 -28.55
CA ASP A 412 10.63 7.28 -28.18
C ASP A 412 10.43 7.31 -26.65
N PHE A 413 11.29 6.64 -25.90
CA PHE A 413 11.25 6.64 -24.44
C PHE A 413 12.49 7.30 -23.80
N ASN A 414 13.41 7.85 -24.61
CA ASN A 414 14.55 8.64 -24.14
C ASN A 414 14.09 10.05 -23.71
N MET A 415 13.59 10.16 -22.48
CA MET A 415 13.11 11.42 -21.89
C MET A 415 14.19 12.00 -20.97
N ASN A 416 15.21 12.63 -21.55
CA ASN A 416 16.24 13.38 -20.80
C ASN A 416 15.71 14.64 -20.09
N TYR A 417 14.40 14.89 -20.08
CA TYR A 417 13.87 16.20 -19.71
C TYR A 417 13.52 16.41 -18.23
N TRP A 418 13.53 15.41 -17.35
CA TRP A 418 13.20 15.65 -15.92
C TRP A 418 14.18 15.02 -14.93
N PRO A 419 14.71 15.79 -13.95
CA PRO A 419 14.24 17.05 -13.34
C PRO A 419 15.19 18.26 -13.53
N THR A 420 14.81 19.45 -13.02
CA THR A 420 15.54 20.74 -13.14
C THR A 420 17.01 20.76 -12.70
N LYS A 421 17.53 19.68 -12.10
CA LYS A 421 18.95 19.51 -11.78
C LYS A 421 19.58 18.49 -12.74
N PRO A 422 20.61 18.87 -13.52
CA PRO A 422 21.25 18.02 -14.55
C PRO A 422 21.64 16.62 -14.07
N GLN A 423 22.10 16.49 -12.82
CA GLN A 423 22.52 15.21 -12.22
C GLN A 423 21.38 14.19 -12.11
N MET A 424 20.16 14.66 -11.89
CA MET A 424 19.00 13.80 -11.78
C MET A 424 18.47 13.42 -13.17
N GLN A 425 18.52 14.34 -14.15
CA GLN A 425 18.18 14.04 -15.56
C GLN A 425 19.05 12.90 -16.09
N ALA A 426 20.37 12.99 -15.90
CA ALA A 426 21.30 11.95 -16.34
C ALA A 426 21.03 10.59 -15.68
N LYS A 427 20.76 10.56 -14.36
CA LYS A 427 20.51 9.31 -13.64
C LYS A 427 19.20 8.63 -14.07
N TYR A 428 18.16 9.40 -14.37
CA TYR A 428 16.83 8.88 -14.74
C TYR A 428 16.71 8.53 -16.21
N GLY A 429 17.29 9.35 -17.10
CA GLY A 429 17.43 9.03 -18.52
C GLY A 429 18.17 7.71 -18.71
N ASN A 430 19.28 7.50 -18.01
CA ASN A 430 20.11 6.30 -18.16
C ASN A 430 19.45 5.00 -17.66
N ALA A 431 18.78 5.01 -16.50
CA ALA A 431 18.08 3.82 -15.99
C ALA A 431 16.93 3.38 -16.90
N ARG A 432 16.23 4.35 -17.48
CA ARG A 432 15.12 4.13 -18.40
C ARG A 432 15.61 3.67 -19.77
N ALA A 433 16.61 4.37 -20.33
CA ALA A 433 17.31 3.96 -21.56
C ALA A 433 17.84 2.53 -21.45
N LYS A 434 18.33 2.15 -20.26
CA LYS A 434 18.74 0.78 -19.96
C LYS A 434 17.58 -0.22 -19.96
N LEU A 435 16.49 0.05 -19.25
CA LEU A 435 15.28 -0.82 -19.27
C LEU A 435 14.75 -1.04 -20.69
N ILE A 436 14.81 0.01 -21.51
CA ILE A 436 14.42 -0.03 -22.91
C ILE A 436 15.41 -0.87 -23.74
N SER A 437 16.73 -0.64 -23.57
CA SER A 437 17.76 -1.43 -24.28
C SER A 437 17.75 -2.91 -23.87
N ASP A 438 17.38 -3.17 -22.61
CA ASP A 438 17.27 -4.49 -22.02
C ASP A 438 15.93 -5.17 -22.36
N SER A 439 14.95 -4.43 -22.90
CA SER A 439 13.71 -5.01 -23.43
C SER A 439 14.08 -5.92 -24.59
N LYS A 440 13.89 -7.23 -24.38
CA LYS A 440 14.29 -8.25 -25.36
C LYS A 440 13.65 -7.93 -26.71
N ASN A 441 14.47 -7.80 -27.75
CA ASN A 441 14.07 -7.61 -29.15
C ASN A 441 13.42 -6.25 -29.48
N GLY A 442 13.59 -5.22 -28.66
CA GLY A 442 13.00 -3.91 -28.91
C GLY A 442 11.47 -3.89 -28.74
N ALA A 443 10.93 -4.82 -27.94
CA ALA A 443 9.52 -4.85 -27.60
C ALA A 443 9.13 -3.56 -26.85
N PRO A 444 8.01 -2.91 -27.21
CA PRO A 444 7.53 -1.73 -26.51
C PRO A 444 7.22 -2.05 -25.05
N LEU A 445 7.60 -1.14 -24.15
CA LEU A 445 7.28 -1.24 -22.72
C LEU A 445 5.78 -1.16 -22.51
N THR A 446 5.25 -1.92 -21.54
CA THR A 446 3.85 -1.73 -21.14
C THR A 446 3.65 -0.40 -20.41
N LEU A 447 2.40 0.06 -20.25
CA LEU A 447 2.12 1.31 -19.52
C LEU A 447 2.67 1.23 -18.08
N ALA A 448 2.43 0.10 -17.41
CA ALA A 448 3.00 -0.14 -16.09
C ALA A 448 4.53 -0.01 -16.12
N GLU A 449 5.21 -0.74 -17.01
CA GLU A 449 6.68 -0.70 -17.13
C GLU A 449 7.20 0.70 -17.43
N TYR A 450 6.52 1.44 -18.30
CA TYR A 450 6.84 2.82 -18.59
C TYR A 450 6.77 3.67 -17.32
N ILE A 451 5.65 3.65 -16.59
CA ILE A 451 5.50 4.49 -15.39
C ILE A 451 6.47 4.01 -14.27
N PHE A 452 6.82 2.72 -14.19
CA PHE A 452 7.78 2.15 -13.22
C PHE A 452 9.24 2.43 -13.54
N ALA A 453 9.61 2.57 -14.82
CA ALA A 453 11.00 2.81 -15.25
C ALA A 453 11.61 4.11 -14.67
N TYR A 454 10.77 4.92 -14.02
CA TYR A 454 11.11 6.12 -13.29
C TYR A 454 12.02 5.90 -12.05
N LYS A 455 12.19 4.66 -11.56
CA LYS A 455 13.26 4.18 -10.64
C LYS A 455 12.88 2.75 -10.23
N ASP A 456 13.56 1.75 -10.76
CA ASP A 456 13.38 0.34 -10.34
C ASP A 456 13.50 0.13 -8.82
N ASN A 457 14.19 1.03 -8.13
CA ASN A 457 14.45 0.95 -6.70
C ASN A 457 13.39 1.66 -5.85
N LEU A 458 12.53 2.53 -6.42
CA LEU A 458 11.49 3.25 -5.66
C LEU A 458 10.24 2.39 -5.47
N TYR A 459 9.94 1.54 -6.45
CA TYR A 459 8.71 0.77 -6.47
C TYR A 459 8.97 -0.67 -6.08
N ILE A 460 8.27 -1.07 -5.03
CA ILE A 460 8.40 -2.39 -4.43
C ILE A 460 7.84 -3.45 -5.39
N ALA A 461 8.39 -4.66 -5.37
CA ALA A 461 8.01 -5.72 -6.31
C ALA A 461 6.49 -6.01 -6.29
N ALA A 462 5.86 -5.89 -5.12
CA ALA A 462 4.40 -6.01 -4.96
C ALA A 462 3.61 -4.97 -5.77
N VAL A 463 4.03 -3.70 -5.73
CA VAL A 463 3.38 -2.59 -6.46
C VAL A 463 3.54 -2.79 -7.96
N ARG A 464 4.72 -3.27 -8.40
CA ARG A 464 4.97 -3.67 -9.79
C ARG A 464 4.07 -4.81 -10.22
N ALA A 465 3.95 -5.86 -9.41
CA ALA A 465 3.09 -6.99 -9.70
C ALA A 465 1.60 -6.58 -9.79
N GLN A 466 1.11 -5.78 -8.83
CA GLN A 466 -0.28 -5.28 -8.84
C GLN A 466 -0.56 -4.47 -10.11
N ALA A 467 0.32 -3.54 -10.45
CA ALA A 467 0.13 -2.71 -11.63
C ALA A 467 0.28 -3.51 -12.94
N ARG A 468 1.13 -4.55 -12.99
CA ARG A 468 1.17 -5.49 -14.13
C ARG A 468 -0.14 -6.25 -14.30
N VAL A 469 -0.80 -6.64 -13.20
CA VAL A 469 -2.12 -7.29 -13.32
C VAL A 469 -3.17 -6.29 -13.80
N LEU A 470 -3.15 -5.04 -13.31
CA LEU A 470 -4.05 -4.00 -13.82
C LEU A 470 -3.82 -3.71 -15.30
N ASP A 471 -2.56 -3.71 -15.73
CA ASP A 471 -2.15 -3.57 -17.12
C ASP A 471 -2.67 -4.74 -17.98
N GLN A 472 -2.59 -5.98 -17.49
CA GLN A 472 -3.20 -7.16 -18.15
C GLN A 472 -4.74 -7.07 -18.21
N GLN A 473 -5.38 -6.45 -17.22
CA GLN A 473 -6.84 -6.28 -17.18
C GLN A 473 -7.35 -5.23 -18.17
N LEU A 474 -6.49 -4.33 -18.64
CA LEU A 474 -6.81 -3.48 -19.78
C LEU A 474 -6.96 -4.31 -21.08
N GLY A 475 -6.49 -5.57 -21.08
CA GLY A 475 -6.52 -6.55 -22.17
C GLY A 475 -5.17 -7.26 -22.31
N GLU A 476 -5.13 -8.46 -22.92
CA GLU A 476 -3.87 -9.11 -23.30
C GLU A 476 -3.09 -8.19 -24.24
N GLY A 477 -2.14 -7.43 -23.69
CA GLY A 477 -1.31 -6.57 -24.48
C GLY A 477 -2.04 -5.38 -25.12
N THR A 478 -2.97 -4.73 -24.44
CA THR A 478 -3.48 -3.44 -24.94
C THR A 478 -2.43 -2.33 -24.99
N CYS A 479 -1.15 -2.59 -24.67
CA CYS A 479 -0.01 -1.75 -25.07
C CYS A 479 1.07 -2.52 -25.88
N THR A 480 0.86 -3.80 -26.18
CA THR A 480 1.80 -4.69 -26.89
C THR A 480 1.19 -5.45 -28.08
N GLN A 481 -0.11 -5.28 -28.36
CA GLN A 481 -0.75 -5.80 -29.56
C GLN A 481 -0.41 -4.90 -30.76
N PRO A 482 -0.21 -5.49 -31.95
CA PRO A 482 -0.15 -4.77 -33.20
C PRO A 482 -1.29 -3.77 -33.32
N LYS A 483 -2.54 -4.10 -32.94
CA LYS A 483 -3.68 -3.16 -33.02
C LYS A 483 -3.61 -1.87 -32.19
N PHE A 484 -2.84 -1.83 -31.09
CA PHE A 484 -2.59 -0.59 -30.31
C PHE A 484 -1.35 0.18 -30.82
N LEU A 485 -0.52 -0.51 -31.60
CA LEU A 485 0.65 0.03 -32.30
C LEU A 485 0.32 0.34 -33.80
N GLU A 486 -0.83 -0.15 -34.28
CA GLU A 486 -1.48 -0.04 -35.60
C GLU A 486 -2.69 0.93 -35.57
N MET A 487 -3.00 1.50 -34.40
CA MET A 487 -3.81 2.71 -34.21
C MET A 487 -2.89 3.82 -33.68
#